data_AF-A0A349LFT2-F1
#
_entry.id   AF-A0A349LFT2-F1
#
_cell.length_a   1.000
_cell.length_b   1.000
_cell.length_c   1.000
_cell.angle_alpha   90.00
_cell.angle_beta   90.00
_cell.angle_gamma   90.00
#
_symmetry.space_group_name_H-M   'P 1'
#
loop_
_entity.id
_entity.type
_entity.pdbx_description
1 polymer ?
#
loop_
_entity_poly.entity_id
_entity_poly.type
_entity_poly.pdbx_seq_one_letter_code
_entity_poly.pdbx_strand_id
1 'polypeptide(L)'
;MLPTSLGYLMLVAMTILVLDEVGLHFGFLYGLVLTLVSGAATVACVFFLDRGRTIAGAAATASQKVEIKTIPTAVASVHAPGRH
;
A
#
# COMPACT_ATOMS: atom_id res chain seq x y z
N MET A 1 -1.51 0.83 11.28
CA MET A 1 -0.13 1.33 11.05
C MET A 1 0.74 1.36 12.30
N LEU A 2 0.18 1.23 13.51
CA LEU A 2 0.94 1.16 14.77
C LEU A 2 2.06 0.11 14.79
N PRO A 3 1.84 -1.15 14.36
CA PRO A 3 2.90 -2.16 14.39
C PRO A 3 4.07 -1.79 13.46
N THR A 4 3.78 -1.27 12.28
CA THR A 4 4.78 -0.89 11.27
C THR A 4 5.61 0.31 11.71
N SER A 5 4.97 1.34 12.26
CA SER A 5 5.68 2.50 12.80
C SER A 5 6.53 2.14 14.01
N LEU A 6 6.04 1.26 14.89
CA LEU A 6 6.81 0.76 16.03
C LEU A 6 8.04 -0.04 15.56
N GLY A 7 7.85 -0.92 14.57
CA GLY A 7 8.95 -1.68 13.98
C GLY A 7 10.02 -0.79 13.36
N TYR A 8 9.60 0.26 12.64
CA TYR A 8 10.54 1.25 12.09
C TYR A 8 11.31 1.98 13.19
N LEU A 9 10.64 2.43 14.25
CA LEU A 9 11.30 3.06 15.39
C LEU A 9 12.27 2.12 16.09
N MET A 10 11.90 0.86 16.30
CA MET A 10 12.78 -0.15 16.88
C MET A 10 14.03 -0.38 16.02
N LEU A 11 13.87 -0.44 14.70
CA LEU A 11 14.98 -0.60 13.76
C LEU A 11 15.93 0.61 13.80
N VAL A 12 15.39 1.83 13.80
CA VAL A 12 16.21 3.05 13.92
C VAL A 12 16.90 3.12 15.28
N ALA A 13 16.18 2.83 16.37
CA ALA A 13 16.74 2.82 17.73
C ALA A 13 17.87 1.78 17.87
N MET A 14 17.68 0.56 17.36
CA MET A 14 18.73 -0.46 17.32
C MET A 14 19.94 0.00 16.51
N THR A 15 19.72 0.67 15.38
CA THR A 15 20.82 1.22 14.57
C THR A 15 21.61 2.26 15.35
N ILE A 16 20.92 3.16 16.08
CA ILE A 16 21.57 4.15 16.94
C ILE A 16 22.40 3.48 18.04
N LEU A 17 21.85 2.46 18.71
CA LEU A 17 22.58 1.70 19.74
C LEU A 17 23.83 1.03 19.18
N VAL A 18 23.74 0.43 17.99
CA VAL A 18 24.90 -0.19 17.33
C VAL A 18 25.96 0.87 16.95
N LEU A 19 25.54 2.03 16.45
CA LEU A 19 26.45 3.11 16.09
C LEU A 19 27.16 3.70 17.31
N ASP A 20 26.44 3.80 18.43
CA ASP A 20 26.99 4.21 19.72
C ASP A 20 28.02 3.20 20.24
N GLU A 21 27.69 1.91 20.21
CA GLU A 21 28.59 0.82 20.65
C GLU A 21 29.91 0.78 19.88
N VAL A 22 29.88 1.04 18.56
CA VAL A 22 31.11 1.08 17.74
C VAL A 22 31.85 2.43 17.83
N GLY A 23 31.39 3.36 18.69
CA GLY A 23 32.03 4.65 18.93
C GLY A 23 31.91 5.64 17.78
N LEU A 24 30.91 5.49 16.92
CA LEU A 24 30.73 6.35 15.75
C LEU A 24 30.07 7.66 16.18
N HIS A 25 30.89 8.71 16.33
CA HIS A 25 30.42 10.02 16.75
C HIS A 25 29.43 10.65 15.75
N PHE A 26 28.55 11.49 16.28
CA PHE A 26 27.59 12.25 15.49
C PHE A 26 28.30 13.08 14.41
N GLY A 27 27.98 12.80 13.14
CA GLY A 27 28.68 13.38 12.00
C GLY A 27 28.11 12.88 10.67
N PHE A 28 28.80 13.20 9.57
CA PHE A 28 28.33 12.86 8.23
C PHE A 28 28.12 11.35 8.04
N LEU A 29 29.10 10.54 8.48
CA LEU A 29 29.03 9.08 8.34
C LEU A 29 27.87 8.49 9.17
N TYR A 30 27.63 9.03 10.37
CA TYR A 30 26.51 8.67 11.23
C TYR A 30 25.17 8.91 10.51
N GLY A 31 24.99 10.11 9.95
CA GLY A 31 23.80 10.47 9.18
C GLY A 31 23.63 9.63 7.90
N LEU A 32 24.74 9.31 7.22
CA LEU A 32 24.74 8.47 6.02
C LEU A 32 24.24 7.06 6.33
N VAL A 33 24.71 6.45 7.42
CA VAL A 33 24.25 5.13 7.85
C VAL A 33 22.76 5.15 8.19
N LEU A 34 22.30 6.14 8.96
CA LEU A 34 20.87 6.28 9.28
C LEU A 34 20.01 6.47 8.02
N THR A 35 20.51 7.22 7.04
CA THR A 35 19.82 7.42 5.76
C THR A 35 19.75 6.14 4.95
N LEU A 36 20.85 5.37 4.90
CA LEU A 36 20.90 4.11 4.17
C LEU A 36 19.95 3.08 4.79
N VAL A 37 19.91 2.99 6.11
CA VAL A 37 18.99 2.13 6.86
C VAL A 37 17.54 2.54 6.64
N SER A 38 17.24 3.84 6.73
CA SER A 38 15.89 4.38 6.49
C SER A 38 15.44 4.18 5.04
N GLY A 39 16.35 4.34 4.09
CA GLY A 39 16.13 4.07 2.68
C GLY A 39 15.84 2.60 2.42
N ALA A 40 16.63 1.69 3.00
CA ALA A 40 16.39 0.26 2.90
C ALA A 40 15.03 -0.15 3.49
N ALA A 41 14.66 0.40 4.65
CA ALA A 41 13.34 0.19 5.24
C ALA A 41 12.21 0.72 4.35
N THR A 42 12.41 1.86 3.69
CA THR A 42 11.46 2.45 2.74
C THR A 42 11.27 1.53 1.52
N VAL A 43 12.37 1.05 0.94
CA VAL A 43 12.35 0.08 -0.16
C VAL A 43 11.62 -1.20 0.28
N ALA A 44 11.95 -1.76 1.44
CA ALA A 44 11.27 -2.94 1.96
C ALA A 44 9.76 -2.70 2.15
N CYS A 45 9.35 -1.54 2.65
CA CYS A 45 7.95 -1.19 2.81
C CYS A 45 7.23 -1.12 1.45
N VAL A 46 7.78 -0.38 0.49
CA VAL A 46 7.20 -0.21 -0.85
C VAL A 46 7.14 -1.53 -1.61
N PHE A 47 8.18 -2.36 -1.55
CA PHE A 47 8.23 -3.58 -2.34
C PHE A 47 7.62 -4.80 -1.64
N PHE A 48 7.59 -4.86 -0.31
CA PHE A 48 7.16 -6.05 0.42
C PHE A 48 5.79 -5.88 1.09
N LEU A 49 5.52 -4.72 1.70
CA LEU A 49 4.22 -4.44 2.33
C LEU A 49 3.18 -3.95 1.32
N ASP A 50 3.59 -3.22 0.28
CA ASP A 50 2.68 -2.68 -0.74
C ASP A 50 2.60 -3.55 -2.01
N ARG A 51 3.32 -4.68 -2.06
CA ARG A 51 3.43 -5.58 -3.23
C ARG A 51 2.09 -6.01 -3.84
N GLY A 52 1.04 -6.16 -3.01
CA GLY A 52 -0.32 -6.50 -3.46
C GLY A 52 -1.10 -5.35 -4.12
N ARG A 53 -0.66 -4.09 -3.98
CA ARG A 53 -1.34 -2.87 -4.47
C ARG A 53 -0.52 -2.05 -5.45
N THR A 54 0.82 -2.08 -5.38
CA THR A 54 1.69 -1.43 -6.39
C THR A 54 1.92 -2.28 -7.64
N ILE A 55 1.81 -3.63 -7.56
CA ILE A 55 1.94 -4.53 -8.74
C ILE A 55 0.61 -4.69 -9.48
N ALA A 56 -0.51 -4.74 -8.76
CA ALA A 56 -1.83 -4.61 -9.36
C ALA A 56 -2.14 -3.11 -9.48
N GLY A 57 -1.56 -2.45 -10.49
CA GLY A 57 -1.75 -1.01 -10.71
C GLY A 57 -3.23 -0.62 -10.59
N ALA A 58 -3.52 0.61 -10.17
CA ALA A 58 -4.88 1.13 -9.97
C ALA A 58 -5.84 0.94 -11.19
N ALA A 59 -5.30 0.59 -12.36
CA ALA A 59 -6.04 0.14 -13.54
C ALA A 59 -6.72 -1.24 -13.40
N ALA A 60 -6.23 -2.15 -12.55
CA ALA A 60 -6.80 -3.48 -12.35
C ALA A 60 -8.18 -3.42 -11.67
N THR A 61 -8.42 -2.42 -10.80
CA THR A 61 -9.72 -2.23 -10.14
C THR A 61 -10.78 -1.64 -11.07
N ALA A 62 -10.38 -0.88 -12.10
CA ALA A 62 -11.32 -0.34 -13.08
C ALA A 62 -11.98 -1.43 -13.95
N SER A 63 -11.36 -2.61 -14.05
CA SER A 63 -11.88 -3.73 -14.85
C SER A 63 -12.91 -4.60 -14.11
N GLN A 64 -13.14 -4.41 -12.81
CA GLN A 64 -13.97 -5.33 -12.01
C GLN A 64 -15.28 -4.74 -11.48
N LYS A 65 -15.71 -3.57 -11.98
CA LYS A 65 -17.04 -3.01 -11.68
C LYS A 65 -17.78 -2.57 -12.95
N VAL A 66 -17.86 -3.46 -13.92
CA VAL A 66 -18.87 -3.42 -14.97
C VAL A 66 -19.51 -4.81 -15.02
N GLU A 67 -20.08 -5.23 -13.88
CA GLU A 67 -21.11 -6.27 -13.88
C GLU A 67 -22.34 -5.64 -14.54
N ILE A 68 -22.41 -5.79 -15.86
CA ILE A 68 -23.61 -5.48 -16.64
C ILE A 68 -24.64 -6.51 -16.20
N LYS A 69 -25.41 -6.16 -15.16
CA LYS A 69 -26.67 -6.82 -14.87
C LYS A 69 -27.64 -6.45 -15.99
N THR A 70 -27.52 -7.16 -17.11
CA THR A 70 -28.54 -7.18 -18.16
C THR A 70 -29.81 -7.71 -17.50
N ILE A 71 -30.70 -6.79 -17.10
CA ILE A 71 -32.03 -7.17 -16.65
C ILE A 71 -32.78 -7.62 -17.91
N PRO A 72 -33.31 -8.85 -17.97
CA PRO A 72 -34.00 -9.34 -19.14
C PRO A 72 -35.23 -8.48 -19.46
N THR A 73 -35.35 -8.18 -20.75
CA THR A 73 -36.41 -7.47 -21.47
C THR A 73 -37.78 -8.16 -21.37
N ALA A 74 -38.30 -8.38 -20.16
CA ALA A 74 -39.57 -9.10 -19.94
C ALA A 74 -40.64 -8.30 -19.18
N VAL A 75 -40.33 -7.10 -18.68
CA VAL A 75 -41.27 -6.27 -17.88
C VAL A 75 -41.80 -5.04 -18.64
N ALA A 76 -41.47 -4.88 -19.93
CA ALA A 76 -41.93 -3.74 -20.73
C ALA A 76 -43.18 -4.02 -21.59
N SER A 77 -43.75 -5.23 -21.56
CA SER A 77 -44.81 -5.62 -22.51
C SER A 77 -45.95 -6.45 -21.88
N VAL A 78 -46.49 -6.04 -20.72
CA VAL A 78 -47.74 -6.62 -20.21
C VAL A 78 -48.65 -5.56 -19.57
N HIS A 79 -48.76 -4.35 -20.15
CA HIS A 79 -49.86 -3.45 -19.77
C HIS A 79 -50.23 -2.41 -20.84
N ALA A 80 -50.81 -2.88 -21.94
CA ALA A 80 -51.80 -2.21 -22.82
C ALA A 80 -52.15 -3.23 -23.93
N PRO A 81 -53.41 -3.48 -24.35
CA PRO A 81 -54.59 -2.59 -24.44
C PRO A 81 -55.88 -3.27 -23.84
N GLY A 82 -57.09 -2.74 -23.85
CA GLY A 82 -57.67 -1.66 -24.64
C GLY A 82 -59.07 -1.25 -24.16
N ARG A 83 -59.44 -0.06 -24.63
CA ARG A 83 -60.77 0.52 -24.59
C ARG A 83 -61.60 -0.13 -25.71
N HIS A 84 -62.80 -0.61 -25.41
CA HIS A 84 -64.03 -0.45 -26.18
C HIS A 84 -65.18 -1.15 -25.43
#